data_AF-A0AAN8WXF8-F1
#
_entry.id   AF-A0AAN8WXF8-F1
#
_cell.length_a   1.000
_cell.length_b   1.000
_cell.length_c   1.000
_cell.angle_alpha   90.00
_cell.angle_beta   90.00
_cell.angle_gamma   90.00
#
_symmetry.space_group_name_H-M   'P 1'
#
loop_
_entity.id
_entity.type
_entity.pdbx_description
1 polymer ?
#
loop_
_entity_poly.entity_id
_entity_poly.type
_entity_poly.pdbx_seq_one_letter_code
_entity_poly.pdbx_strand_id
1 'polypeptide(L)'
;MDLYFFRSTGITGYDFDKQEGSVCSYYSYGAAVTEVEIDCLTGNHSVLRTDIMMDVGESLNPAIDIGQIEGAFVQGIGLFTLEELRYSPEGVLLTQGPGAYKIP
;
A
#
# COMPACT_ATOMS: atom_id res chain seq x y z
N MET A 1 -21.89 9.34 -32.77
CA MET A 1 -20.78 9.40 -31.81
C MET A 1 -21.44 9.19 -30.46
N ASP A 2 -21.45 7.95 -29.98
CA ASP A 2 -22.17 7.60 -28.76
C ASP A 2 -21.39 8.11 -27.56
N LEU A 3 -22.04 8.94 -26.75
CA LEU A 3 -21.47 9.46 -25.52
C LEU A 3 -21.57 8.35 -24.47
N TYR A 4 -20.46 7.65 -24.22
CA TYR A 4 -20.38 6.69 -23.11
C TYR A 4 -20.24 7.46 -21.81
N PHE A 5 -21.27 7.38 -20.95
CA PHE A 5 -21.29 7.97 -19.61
C PHE A 5 -21.28 6.86 -18.56
N PHE A 6 -20.42 6.99 -17.55
CA PHE A 6 -20.33 6.06 -16.42
C PHE A 6 -20.51 6.82 -15.10
N ARG A 7 -21.29 6.26 -14.17
CA ARG A 7 -21.44 6.74 -12.80
C ARG A 7 -21.39 5.55 -11.84
N SER A 8 -20.52 5.62 -10.84
CA SER A 8 -20.44 4.59 -9.79
C SER A 8 -21.77 4.45 -9.04
N THR A 9 -22.24 3.22 -8.89
CA THR A 9 -23.47 2.87 -8.18
C THR A 9 -23.17 2.41 -6.75
N GLY A 10 -24.12 2.55 -5.82
CA GLY A 10 -23.96 2.06 -4.45
C GLY A 10 -23.23 3.01 -3.49
N ILE A 11 -22.84 4.20 -3.96
CA ILE A 11 -22.32 5.29 -3.11
C ILE A 11 -23.47 6.29 -2.91
N THR A 12 -23.93 6.44 -1.67
CA THR A 12 -25.10 7.28 -1.34
C THR A 12 -24.72 8.60 -0.70
N GLY A 13 -23.42 8.83 -0.44
CA GLY A 13 -22.94 9.91 0.40
C GLY A 13 -23.05 9.52 1.86
N TYR A 14 -21.96 9.74 2.61
CA TYR A 14 -21.89 9.44 4.03
C TYR A 14 -22.15 10.69 4.87
N ASP A 15 -23.12 10.59 5.76
CA ASP A 15 -23.44 11.61 6.74
C ASP A 15 -22.64 11.31 8.03
N PHE A 16 -21.65 12.15 8.32
CA PHE A 16 -20.79 11.99 9.50
C PHE A 16 -21.51 12.26 10.82
N ASP A 17 -22.56 13.09 10.82
CA ASP A 17 -23.34 13.40 12.03
C ASP A 17 -24.25 12.22 12.39
N LYS A 18 -24.82 11.55 11.38
CA LYS A 18 -25.70 10.39 11.58
C LYS A 18 -24.98 9.04 11.56
N GLN A 19 -23.73 9.00 11.08
CA GLN A 19 -22.96 7.78 10.81
C GLN A 19 -23.66 6.82 9.85
N GLU A 20 -24.30 7.37 8.82
CA GLU A 20 -25.13 6.64 7.87
C GLU A 20 -24.72 6.91 6.43
N GLY A 21 -24.98 5.94 5.55
CA GLY A 21 -24.71 6.02 4.13
C GLY A 21 -23.52 5.17 3.69
N SER A 22 -23.45 4.90 2.40
CA SER A 22 -22.38 4.10 1.80
C SER A 22 -21.32 4.99 1.15
N VAL A 23 -20.06 4.83 1.58
CA VAL A 23 -18.87 5.49 1.02
C VAL A 23 -18.24 4.70 -0.14
N CYS A 24 -18.42 3.39 -0.16
CA CYS A 24 -17.75 2.49 -1.09
C CYS A 24 -18.77 1.52 -1.70
N SER A 25 -18.66 1.30 -3.01
CA SER A 25 -19.51 0.33 -3.73
C SER A 25 -19.17 -1.12 -3.37
N TYR A 26 -17.90 -1.39 -3.09
CA TYR A 26 -17.35 -2.68 -2.66
C TYR A 26 -16.04 -2.43 -1.91
N TYR A 27 -15.51 -3.48 -1.28
CA TYR A 27 -14.22 -3.48 -0.59
C TYR A 27 -13.37 -4.62 -1.14
N SER A 28 -12.06 -4.39 -1.22
CA SER A 28 -11.08 -5.44 -1.49
C SER A 28 -10.61 -6.04 -0.16
N TYR A 29 -10.41 -7.35 -0.16
CA TYR A 29 -9.92 -8.09 1.01
C TYR A 29 -8.60 -8.78 0.68
N GLY A 30 -7.82 -9.05 1.72
CA GLY A 30 -6.61 -9.83 1.57
C GLY A 30 -5.89 -10.04 2.89
N ALA A 31 -4.92 -10.94 2.88
CA ALA A 31 -4.05 -11.25 4.00
C ALA A 31 -2.63 -11.52 3.51
N ALA A 32 -1.65 -11.16 4.33
CA ALA A 32 -0.25 -11.46 4.07
C ALA A 32 0.39 -12.04 5.32
N VAL A 33 1.28 -13.03 5.14
CA VAL A 33 2.12 -13.61 6.18
C VAL A 33 3.57 -13.42 5.74
N THR A 34 4.40 -12.85 6.61
CA THR A 34 5.81 -12.59 6.32
C THR A 34 6.68 -13.15 7.43
N GLU A 35 7.72 -13.87 7.04
CA GLU A 35 8.77 -14.40 7.91
C GLU A 35 10.05 -13.58 7.73
N VAL A 36 10.66 -13.18 8.84
CA VAL A 36 11.89 -12.36 8.85
C VAL A 36 12.92 -12.95 9.81
N GLU A 37 14.19 -12.82 9.45
CA GLU A 37 15.32 -13.07 10.35
C GLU A 37 15.95 -11.73 10.74
N ILE A 38 16.27 -11.56 12.03
CA ILE A 38 16.82 -10.31 12.58
C ILE A 38 18.18 -10.58 13.20
N ASP A 39 19.17 -9.77 12.86
CA ASP A 39 20.45 -9.74 13.55
C ASP A 39 20.35 -8.84 14.79
N CYS A 40 20.29 -9.49 15.96
CA CYS A 40 20.18 -8.81 17.26
C CYS A 40 21.38 -7.92 17.62
N LEU A 41 22.54 -8.06 16.95
CA LEU A 41 23.72 -7.24 17.23
C LEU A 41 23.73 -5.96 16.41
N THR A 42 23.25 -6.00 15.17
CA THR A 42 23.30 -4.86 14.23
C THR A 42 21.96 -4.17 14.02
N GLY A 43 20.85 -4.85 14.34
CA GLY A 43 19.50 -4.41 14.02
C GLY A 43 19.12 -4.61 12.54
N ASN A 44 19.98 -5.24 11.74
CA ASN A 44 19.65 -5.61 10.37
C ASN A 44 18.60 -6.73 10.34
N HIS A 45 17.87 -6.85 9.23
CA HIS A 45 16.92 -7.94 9.03
C HIS A 45 16.91 -8.40 7.57
N SER A 46 16.39 -9.61 7.34
CA SER A 46 16.14 -10.16 6.02
C SER A 46 14.76 -10.75 5.97
N VAL A 47 14.01 -10.41 4.91
CA VAL A 47 12.72 -11.03 4.62
C VAL A 47 12.99 -12.40 4.00
N LEU A 48 12.62 -13.47 4.71
CA LEU A 48 12.87 -14.85 4.26
C LEU A 48 11.78 -15.31 3.28
N ARG A 49 10.52 -14.98 3.59
CA ARG A 49 9.36 -15.39 2.81
C ARG A 49 8.18 -14.47 3.08
N THR A 50 7.40 -14.21 2.03
CA THR A 50 6.06 -13.63 2.15
C THR A 50 5.07 -14.45 1.32
N ASP A 51 3.92 -14.77 1.90
CA ASP A 51 2.76 -15.32 1.21
C ASP A 51 1.62 -14.31 1.28
N ILE A 52 1.02 -13.97 0.12
CA ILE A 52 -0.06 -12.99 0.01
C ILE A 52 -1.26 -13.64 -0.67
N MET A 53 -2.46 -13.44 -0.10
CA MET A 53 -3.73 -13.80 -0.71
C MET A 53 -4.59 -12.54 -0.82
N MET A 54 -5.02 -12.18 -2.03
CA MET A 54 -5.85 -11.01 -2.30
C MET A 54 -7.13 -11.44 -3.03
N ASP A 55 -8.26 -10.95 -2.55
CA ASP A 55 -9.54 -11.00 -3.27
C ASP A 55 -9.59 -9.84 -4.26
N VAL A 56 -9.39 -10.18 -5.54
CA VAL A 56 -9.44 -9.25 -6.68
C VAL A 56 -10.72 -9.44 -7.51
N GLY A 57 -11.67 -10.24 -7.02
CA GLY A 57 -12.82 -10.67 -7.83
C GLY A 57 -12.40 -11.44 -9.08
N GLU A 58 -13.09 -11.19 -10.19
CA GLU A 58 -12.70 -11.71 -11.50
C GLU A 58 -11.70 -10.74 -12.15
N SER A 59 -10.41 -11.07 -12.03
CA SER A 59 -9.34 -10.25 -12.58
C SER A 59 -9.49 -10.06 -14.09
N LEU A 60 -9.43 -8.80 -14.53
CA LEU A 60 -9.44 -8.45 -15.96
C LEU A 60 -8.11 -8.79 -16.64
N ASN A 61 -7.01 -8.66 -15.91
CA ASN A 61 -5.67 -9.06 -16.34
C ASN A 61 -4.84 -9.52 -15.13
N PRO A 62 -4.74 -10.84 -14.91
CA PRO A 62 -4.06 -11.38 -13.73
C PRO A 62 -2.60 -10.96 -13.62
N ALA A 63 -1.90 -10.77 -14.73
CA ALA A 63 -0.49 -10.39 -14.72
C ALA A 63 -0.29 -8.95 -14.19
N ILE A 64 -1.21 -8.03 -14.52
CA ILE A 64 -1.16 -6.65 -14.03
C ILE A 64 -1.55 -6.61 -12.55
N ASP A 65 -2.61 -7.31 -12.16
CA ASP A 65 -3.09 -7.31 -10.78
C ASP A 65 -2.05 -7.91 -9.82
N ILE A 66 -1.38 -8.99 -10.21
CA ILE A 66 -0.25 -9.56 -9.46
C ILE A 66 0.88 -8.52 -9.32
N GLY A 67 1.26 -7.85 -10.41
CA GLY A 67 2.30 -6.82 -10.35
C GLY A 67 1.94 -5.62 -9.47
N GLN A 68 0.65 -5.25 -9.39
CA GLN A 68 0.17 -4.22 -8.46
C GLN A 68 0.29 -4.68 -7.01
N ILE A 69 -0.09 -5.92 -6.71
CA ILE A 69 0.00 -6.49 -5.36
C ILE A 69 1.47 -6.55 -4.90
N GLU A 70 2.37 -7.05 -5.75
CA GLU A 70 3.80 -7.12 -5.46
C GLU A 70 4.41 -5.72 -5.27
N GLY A 71 4.12 -4.79 -6.18
CA GLY A 71 4.64 -3.42 -6.10
C GLY A 71 4.16 -2.67 -4.87
N ALA A 72 2.86 -2.76 -4.54
CA ALA A 72 2.29 -2.15 -3.35
C ALA A 72 2.86 -2.78 -2.07
N PHE A 73 3.06 -4.09 -2.05
CA PHE A 73 3.65 -4.78 -0.91
C PHE A 73 5.10 -4.34 -0.67
N VAL A 74 5.93 -4.28 -1.72
CA VAL A 74 7.32 -3.82 -1.62
C VAL A 74 7.39 -2.37 -1.16
N GLN A 75 6.55 -1.48 -1.69
CA GLN A 75 6.44 -0.10 -1.18
C GLN A 75 6.05 -0.06 0.31
N GLY A 76 5.13 -0.93 0.74
CA GLY A 76 4.77 -1.09 2.14
C GLY A 76 5.94 -1.54 3.01
N ILE A 77 6.74 -2.52 2.56
CA ILE A 77 7.98 -2.92 3.26
C ILE A 77 8.89 -1.70 3.42
N GLY A 78 9.12 -0.94 2.36
CA GLY A 78 9.93 0.27 2.38
C GLY A 78 9.46 1.25 3.45
N LEU A 79 8.19 1.63 3.39
CA LEU A 79 7.55 2.53 4.34
C LEU A 79 7.75 2.10 5.81
N PHE A 80 7.60 0.81 6.10
CA PHE A 80 7.61 0.33 7.49
C PHE A 80 9.00 -0.04 8.03
N THR A 81 9.99 -0.27 7.16
CA THR A 81 11.27 -0.88 7.59
C THR A 81 12.53 -0.18 7.09
N LEU A 82 12.46 0.64 6.04
CA LEU A 82 13.65 1.23 5.39
C LEU A 82 13.57 2.75 5.25
N GLU A 83 12.40 3.26 4.88
CA GLU A 83 12.22 4.65 4.45
C GLU A 83 12.10 5.60 5.65
N GLU A 84 13.08 6.50 5.81
CA GLU A 84 13.10 7.52 6.85
C GLU A 84 13.28 8.91 6.24
N LEU A 85 12.31 9.80 6.48
CA LEU A 85 12.45 11.23 6.18
C LEU A 85 12.98 11.95 7.40
N ARG A 86 14.20 12.51 7.30
CA ARG A 86 14.83 13.25 8.39
C ARG A 86 14.79 14.74 8.13
N TYR A 87 14.39 15.50 9.14
CA TYR A 87 14.30 16.95 9.08
C TYR A 87 15.20 17.58 10.15
N SER A 88 15.76 18.75 9.86
CA SER A 88 16.45 19.56 10.88
C SER A 88 15.44 20.20 11.85
N PRO A 89 15.88 20.70 13.02
CA PRO A 89 15.02 21.43 13.95
C PRO A 89 14.31 22.65 13.33
N GLU A 90 14.88 23.21 12.26
CA GLU A 90 14.34 24.34 11.50
C GLU A 90 13.39 23.90 10.37
N GLY A 91 13.13 22.60 10.23
CA GLY A 91 12.20 22.03 9.25
C GLY A 91 12.81 21.73 7.87
N VAL A 92 14.13 21.75 7.73
CA VAL A 92 14.79 21.46 6.44
C VAL A 92 14.89 19.95 6.22
N LEU A 93 14.41 19.44 5.09
CA LEU A 93 14.54 18.02 4.70
C LEU A 93 16.00 17.67 4.42
N LEU A 94 16.53 16.67 5.12
CA LEU A 94 17.94 16.23 5.04
C LEU A 94 18.14 15.06 4.07
N THR A 95 17.13 14.22 3.88
CA THR A 95 17.20 12.99 3.07
C THR A 95 16.80 13.22 1.60
N GLN A 96 17.51 14.13 0.92
CA GLN A 96 17.16 14.57 -0.45
C GLN A 96 17.82 13.71 -1.55
N GLY A 97 17.43 12.44 -1.63
CA GLY A 97 17.81 11.54 -2.73
C GLY A 97 18.30 10.17 -2.27
N PRO A 98 18.61 9.26 -3.22
CA PRO A 98 18.84 7.83 -2.95
C PRO A 98 20.10 7.56 -2.11
N GLY A 99 21.01 8.53 -1.99
CA GLY A 99 22.16 8.45 -1.10
C GLY A 99 21.76 8.40 0.38
N ALA A 100 20.70 9.11 0.76
CA ALA A 100 20.25 9.29 2.14
C ALA A 100 18.84 8.75 2.40
N TYR A 101 18.00 8.61 1.38
CA TYR A 101 16.69 7.96 1.43
C TYR A 101 16.77 6.58 0.78
N LYS A 102 16.34 5.53 1.49
CA LYS A 102 16.49 4.14 1.03
C LYS A 102 15.12 3.55 0.73
N ILE A 103 14.79 3.50 -0.56
CA ILE A 103 13.72 2.64 -1.06
C ILE A 103 14.15 1.16 -0.95
N PRO A 104 13.19 0.21 -0.96
CA PRO A 104 13.47 -1.21 -1.09
C PRO A 104 14.38 -1.59 -2.26
#